data_AF-A0A2H3C334-F1
#
_entry.id   AF-A0A2H3C334-F1
#
_cell.length_a   1.000
_cell.length_b   1.000
_cell.length_c   1.000
_cell.angle_alpha   90.00
_cell.angle_beta   90.00
_cell.angle_gamma   90.00
#
_symmetry.space_group_name_H-M   'P 1'
#
loop_
_entity.id
_entity.type
_entity.pdbx_description
1 polymer ?
#
loop_
_entity_poly.entity_id
_entity_poly.type
_entity_poly.pdbx_seq_one_letter_code
_entity_poly.pdbx_strand_id
1 'polypeptide(L)'
;MASIQLYFKPRPISRKYGHSKYLPFKWPFDSKYGPFFADYGTIPSDATEVYTIQSSALVMSLSTFYNELIPGLDAKVPDPNKFPRSEWGRLLQLATAKADSSFCFQLECEDHIVRLAKGNRAPPPPPTDMRIIDLSPEWYNIVYSTHIRGDVELRDKSRDTELELFVWVYMFYVADDRTEIWRGFRQEMYQLTTFFSQLVYPLMPKVLVCSAWSVGGHIRLLLPLHPH
;
A
#
# COMPACT_ATOMS: atom_id res chain seq x y z
N MET A 1 -14.92 19.68 12.17
CA MET A 1 -13.80 19.05 11.43
C MET A 1 -12.81 18.54 12.45
N ALA A 2 -12.27 17.33 12.26
CA ALA A 2 -11.31 16.76 13.18
C ALA A 2 -9.90 17.29 12.84
N SER A 3 -9.16 17.71 13.87
CA SER A 3 -7.81 18.25 13.77
C SER A 3 -6.78 17.18 14.08
N ILE A 4 -5.67 17.19 13.36
CA ILE A 4 -4.51 16.33 13.64
C ILE A 4 -3.33 17.21 14.01
N GLN A 5 -2.62 16.87 15.08
CA GLN A 5 -1.34 17.47 15.41
C GLN A 5 -0.21 16.61 14.86
N LEU A 6 0.64 17.22 14.04
CA LEU A 6 1.83 16.62 13.44
C LEU A 6 3.06 17.16 14.14
N TYR A 7 3.91 16.26 14.62
CA TYR A 7 5.19 16.60 15.22
C TYR A 7 6.32 16.18 14.30
N PHE A 8 7.31 17.03 14.10
CA PHE A 8 8.50 16.74 13.30
C PHE A 8 9.77 17.12 14.05
N LYS A 9 10.81 16.32 13.80
CA LYS A 9 12.18 16.68 14.17
C LYS A 9 12.70 17.82 13.29
N PRO A 10 13.56 18.70 13.82
CA PRO A 10 14.34 19.63 13.03
C PRO A 10 15.07 18.88 11.91
N ARG A 11 14.97 19.45 10.70
CA ARG A 11 15.62 18.90 9.52
C ARG A 11 16.99 19.55 9.30
N PRO A 12 17.94 18.85 8.64
CA PRO A 12 19.20 19.45 8.24
C PRO A 12 18.95 20.62 7.28
N ILE A 13 19.94 21.50 7.11
CA ILE A 13 19.84 22.63 6.17
C ILE A 13 19.64 22.08 4.76
N SER A 14 18.55 22.50 4.10
CA SER A 14 18.29 22.08 2.72
C SER A 14 19.32 22.75 1.79
N ARG A 15 19.90 21.97 0.87
CA ARG A 15 20.76 22.54 -0.18
C ARG A 15 20.00 23.48 -1.10
N LYS A 16 18.69 23.28 -1.24
CA LYS A 16 17.82 24.05 -2.15
C LYS A 16 17.19 25.26 -1.46
N TYR A 17 16.80 25.13 -0.20
CA TYR A 17 16.03 26.15 0.52
C TYR A 17 16.74 26.75 1.74
N GLY A 18 17.97 26.35 2.02
CA GLY A 18 18.76 26.84 3.15
C GLY A 18 18.06 26.54 4.48
N HIS A 19 17.82 27.59 5.27
CA HIS A 19 17.20 27.52 6.60
C HIS A 19 15.66 27.49 6.56
N SER A 20 15.05 27.52 5.38
CA SER A 20 13.59 27.48 5.26
C SER A 20 13.06 26.11 5.68
N LYS A 21 11.85 26.08 6.25
CA LYS A 21 11.19 24.82 6.61
C LYS A 21 10.80 24.06 5.35
N TYR A 22 11.02 22.75 5.34
CA TYR A 22 10.74 21.91 4.18
C TYR A 22 10.34 20.49 4.60
N LEU A 23 9.77 19.73 3.67
CA LEU A 23 9.44 18.32 3.81
C LEU A 23 10.25 17.49 2.79
N PRO A 24 10.89 16.38 3.20
CA PRO A 24 11.73 15.58 2.31
C PRO A 24 10.95 14.46 1.60
N PHE A 25 10.40 14.74 0.42
CA PHE A 25 9.79 13.72 -0.44
C PHE A 25 10.87 12.94 -1.19
N LYS A 26 11.40 11.89 -0.56
CA LYS A 26 12.49 11.07 -1.12
C LYS A 26 12.22 9.59 -0.96
N TRP A 27 12.80 8.81 -1.87
CA TRP A 27 12.83 7.35 -1.82
C TRP A 27 14.30 6.87 -1.75
N PRO A 28 14.66 5.95 -0.84
CA PRO A 28 13.84 5.41 0.25
C PRO A 28 13.39 6.49 1.25
N PHE A 29 12.20 6.32 1.82
CA PHE A 29 11.63 7.29 2.74
C PHE A 29 12.42 7.30 4.05
N ASP A 30 12.85 8.48 4.49
CA ASP A 30 13.63 8.63 5.71
C ASP A 30 12.71 8.82 6.90
N SER A 31 12.35 7.68 7.51
CA SER A 31 11.47 7.61 8.66
C SER A 31 11.96 8.45 9.85
N LYS A 32 13.26 8.77 9.93
CA LYS A 32 13.81 9.66 10.96
C LYS A 32 13.16 11.04 10.94
N TYR A 33 12.82 11.55 9.76
CA TYR A 33 12.17 12.86 9.57
C TYR A 33 10.70 12.73 9.17
N GLY A 34 10.10 11.56 9.39
CA GLY A 34 8.67 11.34 9.22
C GLY A 34 7.82 12.09 10.24
N PRO A 35 6.49 12.12 10.05
CA PRO A 35 5.56 12.69 11.01
C PRO A 35 5.43 11.79 12.25
N PHE A 36 5.36 12.40 13.44
CA PHE A 36 4.99 11.75 14.69
C PHE A 36 3.59 12.20 15.13
N PHE A 37 2.84 11.29 15.74
CA PHE A 37 1.46 11.50 16.15
C PHE A 37 1.30 11.11 17.62
N ALA A 38 0.85 12.04 18.46
CA ALA A 38 0.70 11.84 19.90
C ALA A 38 -0.25 10.67 20.24
N ASP A 39 -1.30 10.50 19.44
CA ASP A 39 -2.35 9.51 19.67
C ASP A 39 -1.87 8.06 19.41
N TYR A 40 -0.77 7.88 18.68
CA TYR A 40 -0.30 6.57 18.22
C TYR A 40 1.11 6.20 18.71
N GLY A 41 1.77 7.08 19.49
CA GLY A 41 3.09 6.78 20.03
C GLY A 41 3.75 7.94 20.76
N THR A 42 4.88 7.63 21.38
CA THR A 42 5.69 8.62 22.10
C THR A 42 6.33 9.59 21.13
N ILE A 43 6.10 10.89 21.35
CA ILE A 43 6.76 11.95 20.59
C ILE A 43 8.22 12.05 21.07
N PRO A 44 9.21 11.95 20.16
CA PRO A 44 10.60 12.18 20.50
C PRO A 44 10.82 13.58 21.09
N SER A 45 11.68 13.71 22.11
CA SER A 45 11.95 15.01 22.76
C SER A 45 12.55 16.07 21.82
N ASP A 46 13.18 15.63 20.73
CA ASP A 46 13.74 16.48 19.68
C ASP A 46 12.71 16.83 18.58
N ALA A 47 11.46 16.34 18.64
CA ALA A 47 10.41 16.68 17.68
C ALA A 47 9.71 18.00 18.04
N THR A 48 10.42 19.11 17.86
CA THR A 48 9.99 20.45 18.30
C THR A 48 9.06 21.17 17.33
N GLU A 49 8.95 20.71 16.09
CA GLU A 49 8.13 21.39 15.07
C GLU A 49 6.71 20.82 15.07
N VAL A 50 5.73 21.66 15.44
CA VAL A 50 4.33 21.26 15.54
C VAL A 50 3.50 21.94 14.47
N TYR A 51 2.66 21.16 13.80
CA TYR A 51 1.66 21.65 12.86
C TYR A 51 0.30 21.08 13.20
N THR A 52 -0.75 21.81 12.84
CA THR A 52 -2.13 21.33 12.96
C THR A 52 -2.79 21.41 11.61
N ILE A 53 -3.34 20.30 11.13
CA ILE A 53 -4.10 20.23 9.88
C ILE A 53 -5.52 19.74 10.16
N GLN A 54 -6.45 20.14 9.29
CA GLN A 54 -7.87 19.77 9.37
C GLN A 54 -8.20 18.85 8.21
N SER A 55 -8.19 17.54 8.43
CA SER A 55 -8.55 16.55 7.42
C SER A 55 -9.22 15.34 8.06
N SER A 56 -10.55 15.24 7.89
CA SER A 56 -11.33 14.13 8.45
C SER A 56 -10.96 12.79 7.81
N ALA A 57 -10.67 12.81 6.50
CA ALA A 57 -10.20 11.62 5.78
C ALA A 57 -8.89 11.13 6.39
N LEU A 58 -7.92 12.04 6.57
CA LEU A 58 -6.64 11.65 7.14
C LEU A 58 -6.77 11.14 8.58
N VAL A 59 -7.66 11.69 9.42
CA VAL A 59 -7.90 11.18 10.79
C VAL A 59 -8.35 9.74 10.76
N MET A 60 -9.33 9.42 9.91
CA MET A 60 -9.86 8.06 9.78
C MET A 60 -8.76 7.10 9.31
N SER A 61 -8.03 7.48 8.26
CA SER A 61 -7.02 6.61 7.67
C SER A 61 -5.82 6.43 8.60
N LEU A 62 -5.44 7.44 9.39
CA LEU A 62 -4.44 7.30 10.45
C LEU A 62 -4.89 6.31 11.53
N SER A 63 -6.17 6.33 11.91
CA SER A 63 -6.71 5.35 12.87
C SER A 63 -6.64 3.94 12.30
N THR A 64 -7.12 3.71 11.08
CA THR A 64 -7.01 2.41 10.42
C THR A 64 -5.55 1.97 10.29
N PHE A 65 -4.68 2.88 9.89
CA PHE A 65 -3.25 2.63 9.72
C PHE A 65 -2.60 2.15 11.02
N TYR A 66 -2.69 2.93 12.10
CA TYR A 66 -1.99 2.62 13.34
C TYR A 66 -2.67 1.57 14.22
N ASN A 67 -4.01 1.49 14.21
CA ASN A 67 -4.74 0.59 15.10
C ASN A 67 -5.00 -0.78 14.47
N GLU A 68 -5.07 -0.87 13.14
CA GLU A 68 -5.46 -2.11 12.44
C GLU A 68 -4.35 -2.63 11.54
N LEU A 69 -3.92 -1.81 10.56
CA LEU A 69 -3.00 -2.26 9.53
C LEU A 69 -1.62 -2.58 10.09
N ILE A 70 -1.00 -1.63 10.79
CA ILE A 70 0.38 -1.74 11.29
C ILE A 70 0.52 -2.90 12.28
N PRO A 71 -0.31 -3.03 13.34
CA PRO A 71 -0.24 -4.20 14.23
C PRO A 71 -0.48 -5.52 13.48
N GLY A 72 -1.34 -5.48 12.46
CA GLY A 72 -1.60 -6.61 11.59
C GLY A 72 -0.36 -7.05 10.80
N LEU A 73 0.42 -6.11 10.27
CA LEU A 73 1.62 -6.38 9.48
C LEU A 73 2.82 -6.73 10.36
N ASP A 74 2.92 -6.16 11.56
CA ASP A 74 3.97 -6.46 12.56
C ASP A 74 3.80 -7.82 13.23
N ALA A 75 2.66 -8.47 13.05
CA ALA A 75 2.43 -9.80 13.57
C ALA A 75 3.51 -10.76 13.06
N LYS A 76 4.01 -11.60 13.97
CA LYS A 76 5.06 -12.58 13.65
C LYS A 76 4.59 -13.49 12.52
N VAL A 77 5.37 -13.53 11.44
CA VAL A 77 5.13 -14.44 10.32
C VAL A 77 5.28 -15.90 10.78
N PRO A 78 4.29 -16.77 10.51
CA PRO A 78 4.38 -18.18 10.86
C PRO A 78 5.53 -18.90 10.14
N ASP A 79 6.13 -19.89 10.81
CA ASP A 79 7.12 -20.79 10.20
C ASP A 79 6.40 -22.02 9.63
N PRO A 80 6.32 -22.21 8.30
CA PRO A 80 5.55 -23.29 7.68
C PRO A 80 5.92 -24.69 8.17
N ASN A 81 7.18 -24.89 8.59
CA ASN A 81 7.67 -26.19 9.06
C ASN A 81 7.08 -26.61 10.40
N LYS A 82 6.50 -25.67 11.15
CA LYS A 82 5.84 -25.93 12.44
C LYS A 82 4.35 -26.26 12.29
N PHE A 83 3.83 -26.26 11.07
CA PHE A 83 2.43 -26.55 10.80
C PHE A 83 2.28 -27.82 9.97
N PRO A 84 1.26 -28.64 10.24
CA PRO A 84 0.94 -29.76 9.36
C PRO A 84 0.49 -29.22 7.99
N ARG A 85 0.76 -29.99 6.93
CA ARG A 85 0.46 -29.58 5.54
C ARG A 85 -1.01 -29.24 5.32
N SER A 86 -1.93 -29.84 6.08
CA SER A 86 -3.36 -29.53 6.03
C SER A 86 -3.68 -28.07 6.35
N GLU A 87 -2.80 -27.39 7.09
CA GLU A 87 -2.95 -25.98 7.48
C GLU A 87 -2.29 -25.01 6.49
N TRP A 88 -1.51 -25.50 5.52
CA TRP A 88 -0.78 -24.63 4.57
C TRP A 88 -1.73 -23.77 3.72
N GLY A 89 -2.91 -24.28 3.37
CA GLY A 89 -3.93 -23.47 2.70
C GLY A 89 -4.37 -22.26 3.53
N ARG A 90 -4.49 -22.41 4.85
CA ARG A 90 -4.82 -21.30 5.76
C ARG A 90 -3.67 -20.32 5.89
N LEU A 91 -2.43 -20.80 5.93
CA LEU A 91 -1.24 -19.92 5.94
C LEU A 91 -1.16 -19.08 4.66
N LEU A 92 -1.44 -19.66 3.49
CA LEU A 92 -1.50 -18.93 2.22
C LEU A 92 -2.63 -17.88 2.22
N GLN A 93 -3.81 -18.23 2.73
CA GLN A 93 -4.93 -17.29 2.87
C GLN A 93 -4.56 -16.13 3.80
N LEU A 94 -3.92 -16.40 4.93
CA LEU A 94 -3.43 -15.37 5.85
C LEU A 94 -2.45 -14.43 5.14
N ALA A 95 -1.45 -14.98 4.47
CA ALA A 95 -0.45 -14.18 3.75
C ALA A 95 -1.07 -13.32 2.65
N THR A 96 -2.04 -13.88 1.93
CA THR A 96 -2.80 -13.17 0.90
C THR A 96 -3.61 -12.04 1.52
N ALA A 97 -4.36 -12.29 2.60
CA ALA A 97 -5.14 -11.27 3.29
C ALA A 97 -4.29 -10.11 3.82
N LYS A 98 -3.08 -10.40 4.33
CA LYS A 98 -2.13 -9.35 4.79
C LYS A 98 -1.61 -8.52 3.63
N ALA A 99 -1.19 -9.16 2.54
CA ALA A 99 -0.75 -8.47 1.34
C ALA A 99 -1.86 -7.61 0.72
N ASP A 100 -3.08 -8.15 0.63
CA ASP A 100 -4.23 -7.47 0.04
C ASP A 100 -4.69 -6.29 0.90
N SER A 101 -4.69 -6.42 2.24
CA SER A 101 -5.03 -5.32 3.15
C SER A 101 -4.08 -4.13 3.00
N SER A 102 -2.77 -4.38 2.91
CA SER A 102 -1.80 -3.33 2.64
C SER A 102 -1.97 -2.73 1.25
N PHE A 103 -2.18 -3.57 0.22
CA PHE A 103 -2.41 -3.11 -1.13
C PHE A 103 -3.63 -2.18 -1.21
N CYS A 104 -4.77 -2.57 -0.64
CA CYS A 104 -5.97 -1.73 -0.59
C CYS A 104 -5.71 -0.39 0.12
N PHE A 105 -4.96 -0.40 1.23
CA PHE A 105 -4.60 0.83 1.93
C PHE A 105 -3.64 1.71 1.12
N GLN A 106 -2.72 1.12 0.37
CA GLN A 106 -1.85 1.86 -0.55
C GLN A 106 -2.65 2.52 -1.67
N LEU A 107 -3.67 1.85 -2.23
CA LEU A 107 -4.57 2.46 -3.22
C LEU A 107 -5.35 3.65 -2.65
N GLU A 108 -5.80 3.56 -1.40
CA GLU A 108 -6.41 4.70 -0.71
C GLU A 108 -5.43 5.88 -0.60
N CYS A 109 -4.17 5.60 -0.21
CA CYS A 109 -3.13 6.62 -0.17
C CYS A 109 -2.92 7.28 -1.54
N GLU A 110 -2.82 6.48 -2.61
CA GLU A 110 -2.67 6.98 -3.99
C GLU A 110 -3.80 7.92 -4.38
N ASP A 111 -5.05 7.56 -4.08
CA ASP A 111 -6.23 8.35 -4.43
C ASP A 111 -6.19 9.71 -3.76
N HIS A 112 -5.82 9.75 -2.48
CA HIS A 112 -5.66 10.98 -1.73
C HIS A 112 -4.48 11.81 -2.24
N ILE A 113 -3.35 11.18 -2.57
CA ILE A 113 -2.17 11.84 -3.14
C ILE A 113 -2.53 12.52 -4.47
N VAL A 114 -3.17 11.80 -5.39
CA VAL A 114 -3.54 12.35 -6.70
C VAL A 114 -4.55 13.49 -6.54
N ARG A 115 -5.54 13.32 -5.67
CA ARG A 115 -6.54 14.36 -5.39
C ARG A 115 -5.90 15.64 -4.84
N LEU A 116 -4.97 15.51 -3.90
CA LEU A 116 -4.27 16.65 -3.31
C LEU A 116 -3.29 17.31 -4.30
N ALA A 117 -2.57 16.50 -5.11
CA ALA A 117 -1.58 17.00 -6.07
C ALA A 117 -2.22 17.71 -7.27
N LYS A 118 -3.43 17.31 -7.68
CA LYS A 118 -4.11 17.87 -8.87
C LYS A 118 -5.35 18.71 -8.57
N GLY A 119 -5.87 18.65 -7.35
CA GLY A 119 -7.11 19.34 -6.96
C GLY A 119 -8.26 18.98 -7.93
N ASN A 120 -8.93 20.01 -8.45
CA ASN A 120 -10.06 19.85 -9.39
C ASN A 120 -9.68 19.22 -10.74
N ARG A 121 -8.38 19.04 -11.02
CA ARG A 121 -7.87 18.39 -12.25
C ARG A 121 -7.44 16.94 -12.01
N ALA A 122 -7.74 16.37 -10.84
CA ALA A 122 -7.43 14.98 -10.56
C ALA A 122 -8.21 14.07 -11.53
N PRO A 123 -7.54 13.16 -12.25
CA PRO A 123 -8.24 12.13 -13.00
C PRO A 123 -9.04 11.23 -12.04
N PRO A 124 -10.07 10.53 -12.52
CA PRO A 124 -10.71 9.50 -11.71
C PRO A 124 -9.71 8.36 -11.42
N PRO A 125 -9.83 7.71 -10.25
CA PRO A 125 -9.03 6.54 -9.91
C PRO A 125 -9.23 5.41 -10.94
N PRO A 126 -8.16 4.78 -11.45
CA PRO A 126 -8.26 3.59 -12.27
C PRO A 126 -8.92 2.42 -11.50
N PRO A 127 -9.59 1.50 -12.21
CA PRO A 127 -10.02 0.22 -11.64
C PRO A 127 -8.89 -0.51 -10.93
N THR A 128 -9.20 -1.24 -9.86
CA THR A 128 -8.22 -1.94 -9.01
C THR A 128 -7.31 -2.89 -9.79
N ASP A 129 -7.85 -3.61 -10.79
CA ASP A 129 -7.10 -4.53 -11.66
C ASP A 129 -6.20 -3.81 -12.68
N MET A 130 -6.39 -2.50 -12.85
CA MET A 130 -5.56 -1.63 -13.68
C MET A 130 -4.60 -0.74 -12.86
N ARG A 131 -4.52 -0.96 -11.54
CA ARG A 131 -3.60 -0.25 -10.61
C ARG A 131 -2.17 -0.77 -10.73
N ILE A 132 -1.61 -0.65 -11.93
CA ILE A 132 -0.19 -0.86 -12.22
C ILE A 132 0.28 0.19 -13.24
N ILE A 133 1.57 0.50 -13.20
CA ILE A 133 2.18 1.56 -14.02
C ILE A 133 1.97 1.35 -15.52
N ASP A 134 2.03 0.12 -16.00
CA ASP A 134 1.93 -0.19 -17.43
C ASP A 134 0.50 0.01 -17.97
N LEU A 135 -0.51 -0.15 -17.12
CA LEU A 135 -1.92 -0.01 -17.50
C LEU A 135 -2.47 1.39 -17.23
N SER A 136 -1.93 2.09 -16.23
CA SER A 136 -2.37 3.42 -15.83
C SER A 136 -1.21 4.42 -15.73
N PRO A 137 -0.41 4.62 -16.80
CA PRO A 137 0.84 5.37 -16.73
C PRO A 137 0.63 6.84 -16.32
N GLU A 138 -0.45 7.48 -16.76
CA GLU A 138 -0.75 8.87 -16.40
C GLU A 138 -1.05 9.04 -14.92
N TRP A 139 -1.78 8.09 -14.32
CA TRP A 139 -2.06 8.06 -12.90
C TRP A 139 -0.77 7.90 -12.10
N TYR A 140 0.01 6.89 -12.44
CA TYR A 140 1.25 6.58 -11.74
C TYR A 140 2.34 7.63 -11.95
N ASN A 141 2.34 8.35 -13.08
CA ASN A 141 3.20 9.53 -13.24
C ASN A 141 2.90 10.59 -12.16
N ILE A 142 1.64 10.78 -11.77
CA ILE A 142 1.27 11.73 -10.70
C ILE A 142 1.71 11.20 -9.33
N VAL A 143 1.40 9.94 -9.03
CA VAL A 143 1.78 9.30 -7.77
C VAL A 143 3.29 9.37 -7.58
N TYR A 144 4.07 8.84 -8.52
CA TYR A 144 5.52 8.77 -8.40
C TYR A 144 6.19 10.14 -8.46
N SER A 145 5.74 11.06 -9.32
CA SER A 145 6.28 12.42 -9.32
C SER A 145 6.03 13.15 -8.00
N THR A 146 4.96 12.80 -7.26
CA THR A 146 4.70 13.34 -5.92
C THR A 146 5.60 12.70 -4.86
N HIS A 147 5.84 11.40 -4.97
CA HIS A 147 6.69 10.64 -4.05
C HIS A 147 8.16 11.10 -4.07
N ILE A 148 8.67 11.55 -5.22
CA ILE A 148 10.10 11.87 -5.45
C ILE A 148 10.36 13.35 -5.71
N ARG A 149 9.54 14.25 -5.15
CA ARG A 149 9.70 15.72 -5.32
C ARG A 149 11.00 16.29 -4.75
N GLY A 150 11.70 15.51 -3.91
CA GLY A 150 12.84 15.97 -3.13
C GLY A 150 12.40 16.86 -1.98
N ASP A 151 13.24 17.83 -1.63
CA ASP A 151 12.85 18.83 -0.64
C ASP A 151 11.73 19.70 -1.21
N VAL A 152 10.68 19.92 -0.41
CA VAL A 152 9.57 20.83 -0.72
C VAL A 152 9.42 21.85 0.41
N GLU A 153 9.60 23.12 0.09
CA GLU A 153 9.48 24.22 1.05
C GLU A 153 8.04 24.38 1.56
N LEU A 154 7.88 24.53 2.87
CA LEU A 154 6.62 24.77 3.54
C LEU A 154 6.26 26.26 3.53
N ARG A 155 5.48 26.66 2.53
CA ARG A 155 4.97 28.03 2.37
C ARG A 155 3.58 28.14 2.97
N ASP A 156 3.28 29.25 3.64
CA ASP A 156 2.00 29.44 4.35
C ASP A 156 0.75 29.13 3.50
N LYS A 157 0.75 29.51 2.21
CA LYS A 157 -0.38 29.31 1.30
C LYS A 157 -0.67 27.85 0.94
N SER A 158 0.34 26.98 0.96
CA SER A 158 0.23 25.56 0.57
C SER A 158 0.61 24.61 1.69
N ARG A 159 0.93 25.15 2.88
CA ARG A 159 1.49 24.41 4.01
C ARG A 159 0.66 23.19 4.37
N ASP A 160 -0.64 23.38 4.51
CA ASP A 160 -1.52 22.31 4.99
C ASP A 160 -1.67 21.20 3.94
N THR A 161 -1.75 21.55 2.64
CA THR A 161 -1.76 20.57 1.54
C THR A 161 -0.44 19.80 1.44
N GLU A 162 0.70 20.48 1.56
CA GLU A 162 2.02 19.83 1.50
C GLU A 162 2.26 18.92 2.70
N LEU A 163 1.82 19.33 3.90
CA LEU A 163 1.83 18.48 5.09
C LEU A 163 0.95 17.26 4.93
N GLU A 164 -0.29 17.43 4.46
CA GLU A 164 -1.21 16.32 4.25
C GLU A 164 -0.66 15.33 3.20
N LEU A 165 -0.17 15.84 2.05
CA LEU A 165 0.49 15.02 1.04
C LEU A 165 1.64 14.21 1.62
N PHE A 166 2.48 14.83 2.45
CA PHE A 166 3.62 14.15 3.06
C PHE A 166 3.20 13.03 4.00
N VAL A 167 2.11 13.20 4.75
CA VAL A 167 1.58 12.14 5.61
C VAL A 167 1.03 10.97 4.78
N TRP A 168 0.30 11.23 3.69
CA TRP A 168 -0.18 10.16 2.81
C TRP A 168 0.96 9.38 2.18
N VAL A 169 2.00 10.07 1.69
CA VAL A 169 3.20 9.44 1.15
C VAL A 169 3.93 8.62 2.22
N TYR A 170 4.03 9.14 3.45
CA TYR A 170 4.60 8.40 4.58
C TYR A 170 3.83 7.10 4.86
N MET A 171 2.50 7.17 4.97
CA MET A 171 1.67 6.00 5.25
C MET A 171 1.75 4.96 4.12
N PHE A 172 1.76 5.40 2.86
CA PHE A 172 1.98 4.53 1.69
C PHE A 172 3.28 3.73 1.85
N TYR A 173 4.39 4.41 2.12
CA TYR A 173 5.69 3.75 2.18
C TYR A 173 5.84 2.83 3.38
N VAL A 174 5.34 3.23 4.55
CA VAL A 174 5.41 2.38 5.74
C VAL A 174 4.51 1.15 5.60
N ALA A 175 3.35 1.28 4.95
CA ALA A 175 2.51 0.13 4.62
C ALA A 175 3.25 -0.82 3.65
N ASP A 176 3.88 -0.28 2.62
CA ASP A 176 4.62 -1.08 1.63
C ASP A 176 5.82 -1.82 2.25
N ASP A 177 6.65 -1.12 3.02
CA ASP A 177 7.83 -1.65 3.69
C ASP A 177 7.47 -2.80 4.66
N ARG A 178 6.50 -2.58 5.55
CA ARG A 178 6.08 -3.60 6.52
C ARG A 178 5.40 -4.82 5.89
N THR A 179 4.90 -4.69 4.66
CA THR A 179 4.26 -5.80 3.94
C THR A 179 5.25 -6.67 3.19
N GLU A 180 6.51 -6.23 3.03
CA GLU A 180 7.53 -6.97 2.28
C GLU A 180 7.68 -8.41 2.78
N ILE A 181 7.73 -8.60 4.10
CA ILE A 181 7.86 -9.93 4.70
C ILE A 181 6.64 -10.83 4.40
N TRP A 182 5.44 -10.25 4.39
CA TRP A 182 4.20 -10.97 4.08
C TRP A 182 4.10 -11.31 2.58
N ARG A 183 4.63 -10.47 1.69
CA ARG A 183 4.74 -10.80 0.25
C ARG A 183 5.70 -11.97 0.03
N GLY A 184 6.85 -11.95 0.69
CA GLY A 184 7.81 -13.07 0.65
C GLY A 184 7.18 -14.36 1.17
N PHE A 185 6.51 -14.30 2.32
CA PHE A 185 5.80 -15.44 2.89
C PHE A 185 4.66 -15.96 1.98
N ARG A 186 3.89 -15.06 1.37
CA ARG A 186 2.87 -15.44 0.38
C ARG A 186 3.47 -16.21 -0.79
N GLN A 187 4.61 -15.75 -1.32
CA GLN A 187 5.31 -16.43 -2.41
C GLN A 187 5.84 -17.81 -2.00
N GLU A 188 6.44 -17.92 -0.81
CA GLU A 188 6.87 -19.20 -0.22
C GLU A 188 5.69 -20.17 -0.12
N MET A 189 4.57 -19.71 0.47
CA MET A 189 3.38 -20.54 0.63
C MET A 189 2.79 -20.96 -0.72
N TYR A 190 2.76 -20.09 -1.73
CA TYR A 190 2.32 -20.48 -3.07
C TYR A 190 3.16 -21.61 -3.66
N GLN A 191 4.49 -21.56 -3.50
CA GLN A 191 5.37 -22.62 -3.98
C GLN A 191 5.07 -23.94 -3.24
N LEU A 192 4.93 -23.87 -1.92
CA LEU A 192 4.61 -25.01 -1.06
C LEU A 192 3.21 -25.60 -1.33
N THR A 193 2.22 -24.83 -1.74
CA THR A 193 0.89 -25.38 -2.07
C THR A 193 0.81 -25.87 -3.52
N THR A 194 1.50 -25.21 -4.45
CA THR A 194 1.46 -25.54 -5.89
C THR A 194 2.30 -26.76 -6.23
N PHE A 195 3.53 -26.84 -5.68
CA PHE A 195 4.43 -27.97 -5.91
C PHE A 195 3.82 -29.31 -5.44
N PHE A 196 3.08 -29.27 -4.34
CA PHE A 196 2.41 -30.46 -3.81
C PHE A 196 1.14 -30.83 -4.57
N SER A 197 0.42 -29.85 -5.10
CA SER A 197 -0.67 -30.15 -6.04
C SER A 197 -0.13 -30.96 -7.22
N GLN A 198 1.02 -30.59 -7.80
CA GLN A 198 1.62 -31.32 -8.91
C GLN A 198 2.14 -32.73 -8.53
N LEU A 199 2.60 -32.94 -7.29
CA LEU A 199 3.09 -34.25 -6.80
C LEU A 199 1.98 -35.23 -6.37
N VAL A 200 0.80 -34.75 -5.99
CA VAL A 200 -0.33 -35.60 -5.61
C VAL A 200 -1.17 -36.02 -6.83
N TYR A 201 -1.15 -35.23 -7.91
CA TYR A 201 -1.89 -35.51 -9.16
C TYR A 201 -1.25 -36.43 -10.24
N PRO A 202 -0.08 -37.11 -10.10
CA PRO A 202 0.35 -38.08 -11.12
C PRO A 202 -0.42 -39.42 -11.08
N LEU A 203 -1.21 -39.69 -10.03
CA LEU A 203 -1.78 -41.02 -9.76
C LEU A 203 -3.31 -41.13 -9.85
N MET A 204 -3.99 -40.12 -10.41
CA MET A 204 -5.44 -40.19 -10.67
C MET A 204 -5.70 -40.13 -12.18
N PRO A 205 -6.55 -41.01 -12.76
CA PRO A 205 -6.90 -40.93 -14.16
C PRO A 205 -7.56 -39.58 -14.44
N LYS A 206 -7.18 -38.96 -15.56
CA LYS A 206 -7.68 -37.65 -16.04
C LYS A 206 -9.20 -37.61 -16.03
N VAL A 207 -9.79 -37.15 -14.94
CA VAL A 207 -11.17 -36.66 -14.91
C VAL A 207 -11.08 -35.16 -15.07
N LEU A 208 -11.56 -34.70 -16.22
CA LEU A 208 -11.69 -33.30 -16.58
C LEU A 208 -12.63 -32.63 -15.55
N VAL A 209 -12.07 -31.90 -14.59
CA VAL A 209 -12.87 -31.00 -13.75
C VAL A 209 -12.78 -29.61 -14.38
N CYS A 210 -13.79 -29.29 -15.19
CA CYS A 210 -14.06 -27.92 -15.59
C CYS A 210 -14.52 -27.13 -14.36
N SER A 211 -13.63 -26.35 -13.75
CA SER A 211 -14.05 -25.22 -12.92
C SER A 211 -14.23 -24.01 -13.82
N ALA A 212 -15.48 -23.78 -14.24
CA ALA A 212 -15.90 -22.55 -14.88
C ALA A 212 -15.86 -21.41 -13.85
N TRP A 213 -14.95 -20.46 -14.02
CA TRP A 213 -15.14 -19.09 -13.54
C TRP A 213 -15.62 -18.26 -14.72
N SER A 214 -16.86 -17.79 -14.60
CA SER A 214 -17.50 -16.91 -15.57
C SER A 214 -16.93 -15.51 -15.41
N VAL A 215 -16.16 -15.05 -16.40
CA VAL A 215 -16.03 -13.63 -16.72
C VAL A 215 -16.81 -13.44 -18.02
N GLY A 216 -17.85 -12.62 -17.97
CA GLY A 216 -18.86 -12.51 -19.01
C GLY A 216 -18.36 -11.90 -20.33
N GLY A 217 -18.68 -12.61 -21.42
CA GLY A 217 -19.00 -12.10 -22.77
C GLY A 217 -17.81 -11.69 -23.64
N HIS A 218 -17.55 -12.23 -24.83
CA HIS A 218 -18.32 -13.03 -25.78
C HIS A 218 -17.44 -14.15 -26.36
N ILE A 219 -17.92 -15.39 -26.34
CA ILE A 219 -17.39 -16.46 -27.21
C ILE A 219 -18.53 -16.95 -28.09
N ARG A 220 -18.43 -16.68 -29.40
CA ARG A 220 -19.20 -17.36 -30.44
C ARG A 220 -18.82 -18.84 -30.39
N LEU A 221 -19.74 -19.69 -29.96
CA LEU A 221 -19.61 -21.14 -30.05
C LEU A 221 -19.71 -21.56 -31.53
N LEU A 222 -18.58 -21.94 -32.13
CA LEU A 222 -18.55 -22.80 -33.31
C LEU A 222 -18.60 -24.25 -32.81
N LEU A 223 -19.74 -24.90 -33.02
CA LEU A 223 -19.92 -26.34 -32.79
C LEU A 223 -19.07 -27.14 -33.79
N PRO A 224 -18.33 -28.18 -33.36
CA PRO A 224 -17.90 -29.23 -34.27
C PRO A 224 -19.08 -30.17 -34.53
N LEU A 225 -19.59 -30.16 -35.77
CA LEU A 225 -20.43 -31.23 -36.30
C LEU A 225 -19.53 -32.42 -36.64
N HIS A 226 -19.73 -33.54 -35.93
CA HIS A 226 -19.85 -34.91 -36.46
C HIS A 226 -19.83 -35.91 -35.28
N PRO A 227 -20.46 -37.12 -35.39
CA PRO A 227 -20.42 -37.98 -36.57
C PRO A 227 -21.69 -38.79 -36.92
N HIS A 228 -21.75 -39.22 -38.19
CA HIS A 228 -21.86 -40.63 -38.58
C HIS A 228 -21.07 -40.82 -39.86
#